data_AF-A0A8J6WGP7-F1
#
_entry.id   AF-A0A8J6WGP7-F1
#
_cell.length_a   1.000
_cell.length_b   1.000
_cell.length_c   1.000
_cell.angle_alpha   90.00
_cell.angle_beta   90.00
_cell.angle_gamma   90.00
#
_symmetry.space_group_name_H-M   'P 1'
#
loop_
_entity.id
_entity.type
_entity.pdbx_description
1 polymer ?
#
loop_
_entity_poly.entity_id
_entity_poly.type
_entity_poly.pdbx_seq_one_letter_code
_entity_poly.pdbx_strand_id
1 'polypeptide(L)'
;MWLAKAKGNSVSSHPQPRIVRLDMLDTDYAKIAAGEPIPDAKKQRLSQDSYDFTRLGQHIARYRYGGLDEQGQDDILCTLGTTAGLFTLADVEDMNDRLRQTGRFYLTPGERQQVINWLVDELGIELTEELNSQGE
;
A
#
# COMPACT_ATOMS: atom_id res chain seq x y z
N MET A 1 -7.86 57.15 53.81
CA MET A 1 -8.75 55.98 53.78
C MET A 1 -8.65 55.38 52.38
N TRP A 2 -7.93 54.27 52.25
CA TRP A 2 -7.72 53.60 50.97
C TRP A 2 -8.95 52.78 50.61
N LEU A 3 -9.46 52.91 49.38
CA LEU A 3 -10.30 51.91 48.75
C LEU A 3 -9.84 51.69 47.31
N ALA A 4 -9.22 50.53 47.11
CA ALA A 4 -8.88 49.97 45.81
C ALA A 4 -10.13 49.38 45.13
N LYS A 5 -10.22 49.54 43.81
CA LYS A 5 -10.75 48.47 42.96
C LYS A 5 -10.27 48.66 41.52
N ALA A 6 -9.27 47.85 41.16
CA ALA A 6 -9.00 47.46 39.78
C ALA A 6 -9.68 46.11 39.52
N LYS A 7 -10.31 45.98 38.35
CA LYS A 7 -10.59 44.73 37.61
C LYS A 7 -11.14 45.20 36.27
N GLY A 8 -10.42 45.15 35.16
CA GLY A 8 -9.59 44.04 34.69
C GLY A 8 -10.32 43.46 33.49
N ASN A 9 -10.08 44.05 32.32
CA ASN A 9 -10.41 43.44 31.03
C ASN A 9 -9.65 42.11 30.95
N SER A 10 -10.34 40.99 30.70
CA SER A 10 -9.76 39.93 29.88
C SER A 10 -10.85 38.99 29.39
N VAL A 11 -11.10 39.08 28.09
CA VAL A 11 -11.87 38.13 27.31
C VAL A 11 -10.99 36.89 27.15
N SER A 12 -11.32 35.79 27.82
CA SER A 12 -10.72 34.48 27.53
C SER A 12 -11.78 33.58 26.90
N SER A 13 -12.16 33.92 25.67
CA SER A 13 -12.81 32.97 24.77
C SER A 13 -11.74 31.95 24.37
N HIS A 14 -11.68 30.81 25.06
CA HIS A 14 -10.85 29.71 24.60
C HIS A 14 -11.27 29.38 23.16
N PRO A 15 -10.36 29.42 22.17
CA PRO A 15 -10.71 29.00 20.83
C PRO A 15 -11.12 27.53 20.93
N GLN A 16 -12.38 27.25 20.57
CA GLN A 16 -12.84 25.87 20.44
C GLN A 16 -11.89 25.16 19.47
N PRO A 17 -11.47 23.92 19.76
CA PRO A 17 -10.60 23.17 18.87
C PRO A 17 -11.28 23.09 17.51
N ARG A 18 -10.64 23.70 16.50
CA ARG A 18 -11.10 23.66 15.13
C ARG A 18 -10.73 22.27 14.59
N ILE A 19 -11.70 21.36 14.58
CA ILE A 19 -11.57 20.07 13.92
C ILE A 19 -11.48 20.34 12.42
N VAL A 20 -10.26 20.22 11.87
CA VAL A 20 -10.02 20.32 10.44
C VAL A 20 -10.26 18.95 9.83
N ARG A 21 -11.19 18.86 8.87
CA ARG A 21 -11.31 17.68 8.02
C ARG A 21 -10.24 17.79 6.94
N LEU A 22 -9.17 17.00 7.09
CA LEU A 22 -8.19 16.78 6.04
C LEU A 22 -8.83 15.92 4.96
N ASP A 23 -8.63 16.28 3.70
CA ASP A 23 -9.11 15.49 2.56
C ASP A 23 -8.44 14.11 2.59
N MET A 24 -9.25 13.07 2.69
CA MET A 24 -8.85 11.66 2.76
C MET A 24 -7.97 11.21 1.57
N LEU A 25 -8.03 11.94 0.45
CA LEU A 25 -7.23 11.69 -0.75
C LEU A 25 -5.72 11.76 -0.49
N ASP A 26 -5.26 12.55 0.49
CA ASP A 26 -3.83 12.65 0.80
C ASP A 26 -3.32 11.48 1.64
N THR A 27 -4.19 10.80 2.39
CA THR A 27 -3.75 9.75 3.33
C THR A 27 -3.33 8.48 2.60
N ASP A 28 -4.14 8.01 1.64
CA ASP A 28 -3.79 6.81 0.88
C ASP A 28 -2.68 7.08 -0.12
N TYR A 29 -2.65 8.27 -0.73
CA TYR A 29 -1.51 8.70 -1.54
C TYR A 29 -0.22 8.76 -0.72
N ALA A 30 -0.26 9.29 0.51
CA ALA A 30 0.90 9.32 1.40
C ALA A 30 1.36 7.92 1.79
N LYS A 31 0.44 6.98 2.06
CA LYS A 31 0.80 5.56 2.30
C LYS A 31 1.47 4.93 1.09
N ILE A 32 0.96 5.18 -0.12
CA ILE A 32 1.55 4.67 -1.36
C ILE A 32 2.93 5.28 -1.60
N ALA A 33 3.08 6.59 -1.42
CA ALA A 33 4.35 7.30 -1.60
C ALA A 33 5.40 6.86 -0.56
N ALA A 34 4.98 6.62 0.68
CA ALA A 34 5.83 6.06 1.72
C ALA A 34 6.26 4.61 1.41
N GLY A 35 5.37 3.85 0.77
CA GLY A 35 5.58 2.44 0.46
C GLY A 35 5.41 1.53 1.68
N GLU A 36 5.27 0.24 1.43
CA GLU A 36 5.18 -0.76 2.47
C GLU A 36 6.57 -1.01 3.09
N PRO A 37 6.70 -0.98 4.43
CA PRO A 37 7.96 -1.31 5.08
C PRO A 37 8.31 -2.79 4.90
N ILE A 38 9.43 -3.04 4.23
CA ILE A 38 10.01 -4.39 4.11
C ILE A 38 11.00 -4.61 5.28
N PRO A 39 10.91 -5.72 6.04
CA PRO A 39 11.83 -5.98 7.14
C PRO A 39 13.30 -6.04 6.69
N ASP A 40 14.19 -5.39 7.45
CA ASP A 40 15.61 -5.29 7.06
C ASP A 40 16.32 -6.65 6.96
N ALA A 41 15.93 -7.61 7.80
CA ALA A 41 16.41 -8.99 7.70
C ALA A 41 16.07 -9.65 6.35
N LYS A 42 14.90 -9.34 5.78
CA LYS A 42 14.49 -9.83 4.46
C LYS A 42 15.21 -9.08 3.35
N LYS A 43 15.37 -7.75 3.47
CA LYS A 43 16.17 -6.94 2.54
C LYS A 43 17.60 -7.46 2.42
N GLN A 44 18.26 -7.76 3.55
CA GLN A 44 19.64 -8.25 3.53
C GLN A 44 19.77 -9.59 2.79
N ARG A 45 18.82 -10.50 2.97
CA ARG A 45 18.79 -11.78 2.26
C ARG A 45 18.62 -11.60 0.75
N LEU A 46 17.70 -10.72 0.35
CA LEU A 46 17.37 -10.46 -1.06
C LEU A 46 18.33 -9.48 -1.74
N SER A 47 19.12 -8.72 -1.01
CA SER A 47 20.04 -7.71 -1.54
C SER A 47 21.10 -8.25 -2.51
N GLN A 48 21.33 -9.57 -2.53
CA GLN A 48 22.20 -10.22 -3.50
C GLN A 48 21.69 -10.08 -4.95
N ASP A 49 20.38 -9.93 -5.12
CA ASP A 49 19.73 -9.84 -6.44
C ASP A 49 19.43 -8.39 -6.88
N SER A 50 19.97 -7.38 -6.17
CA SER A 50 19.84 -5.95 -6.52
C SER A 50 18.40 -5.40 -6.61
N TYR A 51 17.50 -5.87 -5.75
CA TYR A 51 16.13 -5.34 -5.69
C TYR A 51 16.06 -3.85 -5.33
N ASP A 52 15.22 -3.11 -6.05
CA ASP A 52 14.74 -1.80 -5.61
C ASP A 52 13.62 -1.98 -4.59
N PHE A 53 13.99 -2.10 -3.31
CA PHE A 53 13.04 -2.27 -2.22
C PHE A 53 12.11 -1.07 -2.03
N THR A 54 12.52 0.12 -2.47
CA THR A 54 11.66 1.31 -2.41
C THR A 54 10.50 1.14 -3.38
N ARG A 55 10.82 0.81 -4.63
CA ARG A 55 9.81 0.56 -5.66
C ARG A 55 8.94 -0.66 -5.33
N LEU A 56 9.53 -1.71 -4.77
CA LEU A 56 8.81 -2.90 -4.32
C LEU A 56 7.78 -2.53 -3.23
N GLY A 57 8.20 -1.76 -2.22
CA GLY A 57 7.32 -1.25 -1.18
C GLY A 57 6.19 -0.38 -1.74
N GLN A 58 6.47 0.48 -2.72
CA GLN A 58 5.44 1.31 -3.37
C GLN A 58 4.40 0.49 -4.12
N HIS A 59 4.82 -0.56 -4.85
CA HIS A 59 3.89 -1.46 -5.54
C HIS A 59 2.99 -2.21 -4.55
N ILE A 60 3.55 -2.69 -3.43
CA ILE A 60 2.79 -3.35 -2.36
C ILE A 60 1.80 -2.38 -1.70
N ALA A 61 2.23 -1.17 -1.37
CA ALA A 61 1.34 -0.16 -0.79
C ALA A 61 0.23 0.24 -1.78
N ARG A 62 0.53 0.33 -3.08
CA ARG A 62 -0.48 0.58 -4.11
C ARG A 62 -1.48 -0.56 -4.23
N TYR A 63 -1.07 -1.82 -4.05
CA TYR A 63 -2.00 -2.94 -3.99
C TYR A 63 -3.00 -2.78 -2.83
N ARG A 64 -2.52 -2.42 -1.64
CA ARG A 64 -3.35 -2.30 -0.43
C ARG A 64 -4.23 -1.07 -0.40
N TYR A 65 -3.70 0.09 -0.81
CA TYR A 65 -4.35 1.39 -0.59
C TYR A 65 -4.78 2.08 -1.88
N GLY A 66 -4.52 1.48 -3.04
CA GLY A 66 -4.75 2.11 -4.34
C GLY A 66 -6.20 2.09 -4.84
N GLY A 67 -7.11 1.39 -4.15
CA GLY A 67 -8.51 1.27 -4.57
C GLY A 67 -8.66 0.70 -5.97
N LEU A 68 -7.85 -0.32 -6.30
CA LEU A 68 -7.72 -0.88 -7.64
C LEU A 68 -8.87 -1.83 -7.95
N ASP A 69 -9.24 -1.88 -9.23
CA ASP A 69 -10.05 -2.98 -9.75
C ASP A 69 -9.21 -4.26 -9.90
N GLU A 70 -9.85 -5.38 -10.23
CA GLU A 70 -9.17 -6.69 -10.36
C GLU A 70 -8.03 -6.65 -11.38
N GLN A 71 -8.21 -5.93 -12.49
CA GLN A 71 -7.15 -5.78 -13.50
C GLN A 71 -5.97 -4.98 -12.93
N GLY A 72 -6.22 -3.88 -12.21
CA GLY A 72 -5.16 -3.12 -11.56
C GLY A 72 -4.44 -3.90 -10.46
N GLN A 73 -5.14 -4.78 -9.74
CA GLN A 73 -4.51 -5.71 -8.80
C GLN A 73 -3.59 -6.70 -9.54
N ASP A 74 -4.06 -7.27 -10.64
CA ASP A 74 -3.28 -8.19 -11.48
C ASP A 74 -2.04 -7.52 -12.08
N ASP A 75 -2.16 -6.27 -12.55
CA ASP A 75 -1.02 -5.51 -13.09
C ASP A 75 0.08 -5.35 -12.03
N ILE A 76 -0.30 -5.09 -10.78
CA ILE A 76 0.66 -4.99 -9.68
C ILE A 76 1.25 -6.34 -9.34
N LEU A 77 0.44 -7.38 -9.18
CA LEU A 77 0.94 -8.73 -8.90
C LEU A 77 1.88 -9.22 -10.01
N CYS A 78 1.57 -8.89 -11.27
CA CYS A 78 2.44 -9.20 -12.40
C CYS A 78 3.78 -8.50 -12.27
N THR A 79 3.76 -7.19 -11.96
CA THR A 79 4.98 -6.39 -11.74
C THR A 79 5.83 -6.96 -10.60
N LEU A 80 5.19 -7.35 -9.49
CA LEU A 80 5.86 -7.96 -8.34
C LEU A 80 6.45 -9.33 -8.70
N GLY A 81 5.69 -10.18 -9.40
CA GLY A 81 6.15 -11.50 -9.83
C GLY A 81 7.29 -11.44 -10.84
N THR A 82 7.26 -10.50 -11.80
CA THR A 82 8.39 -10.27 -12.72
C THR A 82 9.62 -9.77 -11.96
N THR A 83 9.44 -8.86 -11.01
CA THR A 83 10.55 -8.36 -10.18
C THR A 83 11.20 -9.49 -9.39
N ALA A 84 10.39 -10.40 -8.84
CA ALA A 84 10.82 -11.58 -8.09
C ALA A 84 11.30 -12.75 -8.98
N GLY A 85 11.28 -12.62 -10.31
CA GLY A 85 11.67 -13.68 -11.24
C GLY A 85 10.76 -14.93 -11.19
N LEU A 86 9.51 -14.78 -10.76
CA LEU A 86 8.55 -15.89 -10.61
C LEU A 86 7.96 -16.37 -11.93
N PHE A 87 7.96 -15.50 -12.94
CA PHE A 87 7.43 -15.78 -14.26
C PHE A 87 8.56 -16.01 -15.25
N THR A 88 8.51 -17.15 -15.93
CA THR A 88 9.39 -17.46 -17.05
C THR A 88 8.97 -16.69 -18.29
N LEU A 89 9.82 -16.72 -19.32
CA LEU A 89 9.46 -16.15 -20.62
C LEU A 89 8.20 -16.80 -21.20
N ALA A 90 8.03 -18.11 -21.03
CA ALA A 90 6.86 -18.83 -21.50
C ALA A 90 5.57 -18.38 -20.79
N ASP A 91 5.64 -18.12 -19.48
CA ASP A 91 4.49 -17.60 -18.72
C ASP A 91 4.08 -16.22 -19.23
N VAL A 92 5.05 -15.35 -19.52
CA VAL A 92 4.79 -14.01 -20.08
C VAL A 92 4.22 -14.08 -21.49
N GLU A 93 4.67 -15.04 -22.30
CA GLU A 93 4.10 -15.31 -23.63
C GLU A 93 2.64 -15.77 -23.52
N ASP A 94 2.32 -16.69 -22.61
CA ASP A 94 0.95 -17.13 -22.35
C ASP A 94 0.05 -15.97 -21.89
N MET A 95 0.52 -15.15 -20.94
CA MET A 95 -0.20 -13.95 -20.49
C MET A 95 -0.51 -12.99 -21.65
N ASN A 96 0.47 -12.75 -22.54
CA ASN A 96 0.30 -11.89 -23.70
C ASN A 96 -0.68 -12.48 -24.71
N ASP A 97 -0.64 -13.80 -24.92
CA ASP A 97 -1.57 -14.47 -25.82
C ASP A 97 -3.00 -14.42 -25.28
N ARG A 98 -3.20 -14.61 -23.96
CA ARG A 98 -4.52 -14.39 -23.31
C ARG A 98 -4.99 -12.95 -23.47
N LEU A 99 -4.11 -11.96 -23.30
CA LEU A 99 -4.43 -10.55 -23.53
C LEU A 99 -4.85 -10.30 -24.98
N ARG A 100 -4.13 -10.85 -25.97
CA ARG A 100 -4.47 -10.70 -27.40
C ARG A 100 -5.82 -11.34 -27.74
N GLN A 101 -6.13 -12.47 -27.13
CA GLN A 101 -7.37 -13.21 -27.40
C GLN A 101 -8.59 -12.60 -26.72
N THR A 102 -8.44 -12.11 -25.49
CA THR A 102 -9.57 -11.63 -24.66
C THR A 102 -9.70 -10.10 -24.64
N GLY A 103 -8.64 -9.39 -25.03
CA GLY A 103 -8.56 -7.93 -24.93
C GLY A 103 -8.38 -7.40 -23.52
N ARG A 104 -8.14 -8.26 -22.52
CA ARG A 104 -7.97 -7.88 -21.12
C ARG A 104 -6.77 -8.59 -20.51
N PHE A 105 -6.01 -7.86 -19.70
CA PHE A 105 -4.94 -8.46 -18.92
C PHE A 105 -5.53 -9.07 -17.64
N TYR A 106 -5.09 -10.27 -17.29
CA TYR A 106 -5.37 -10.88 -16.01
C TYR A 106 -4.34 -11.96 -15.69
N LEU A 107 -4.13 -12.17 -14.40
CA LEU A 107 -3.41 -13.33 -13.89
C LEU A 107 -4.40 -14.46 -13.63
N THR A 108 -3.97 -15.70 -13.82
CA THR A 108 -4.76 -16.86 -13.37
C THR A 108 -4.75 -16.93 -11.83
N PRO A 109 -5.72 -17.61 -11.20
CA PRO A 109 -5.69 -17.82 -9.74
C PRO A 109 -4.37 -18.45 -9.25
N GLY A 110 -3.77 -19.35 -10.03
CA GLY A 110 -2.48 -19.95 -9.71
C GLY A 110 -1.33 -18.95 -9.75
N GLU A 111 -1.25 -18.13 -10.80
CA GLU A 111 -0.24 -17.08 -10.94
C GLU A 111 -0.35 -16.03 -9.81
N ARG A 112 -1.57 -15.62 -9.46
CA ARG A 112 -1.80 -14.72 -8.31
C ARG A 112 -1.28 -15.34 -7.02
N GLN A 113 -1.66 -16.59 -6.75
CA GLN A 113 -1.28 -17.27 -5.52
C GLN A 113 0.22 -17.48 -5.41
N GLN A 114 0.92 -17.74 -6.52
CA GLN A 114 2.36 -17.85 -6.55
C GLN A 114 3.03 -16.55 -6.07
N VAL A 115 2.57 -15.40 -6.55
CA VAL A 115 3.09 -14.08 -6.13
C VAL A 115 2.76 -13.82 -4.67
N ILE A 116 1.53 -14.11 -4.22
CA ILE A 116 1.10 -13.92 -2.83
C ILE A 116 1.96 -14.78 -1.88
N ASN A 117 2.18 -16.05 -2.21
CA ASN A 117 3.02 -16.94 -1.41
C ASN A 117 4.45 -16.40 -1.31
N TRP A 118 5.02 -15.93 -2.42
CA TRP A 118 6.35 -15.32 -2.40
C TRP A 118 6.40 -14.09 -1.49
N LEU A 119 5.40 -13.21 -1.51
CA LEU A 119 5.37 -12.04 -0.61
C LEU A 119 5.38 -12.45 0.87
N VAL A 120 4.62 -13.50 1.23
CA VAL A 120 4.58 -14.02 2.59
C VAL A 120 5.92 -14.67 2.97
N ASP A 121 6.40 -15.62 2.17
CA ASP A 121 7.59 -16.41 2.48
C ASP A 121 8.86 -15.54 2.46
N GLU A 122 8.99 -14.72 1.42
CA GLU A 122 10.22 -14.02 1.11
C GLU A 122 10.29 -12.62 1.74
N LEU A 123 9.16 -11.91 1.82
CA LEU A 123 9.10 -10.56 2.39
C LEU A 123 8.42 -10.51 3.77
N GLY A 124 7.67 -11.55 4.17
CA GLY A 124 6.87 -11.51 5.39
C GLY A 124 5.67 -10.57 5.29
N ILE A 125 5.13 -10.38 4.08
CA ILE A 125 4.07 -9.43 3.78
C ILE A 125 2.81 -10.19 3.36
N GLU A 126 1.74 -10.05 4.14
CA GLU A 126 0.42 -10.56 3.80
C GLU A 126 -0.39 -9.50 3.05
N LEU A 127 -0.98 -9.85 1.90
CA LEU A 127 -1.78 -8.90 1.10
C LEU A 127 -3.26 -8.87 1.48
N THR A 128 -3.73 -9.80 2.30
CA THR A 128 -5.11 -9.84 2.80
C THR A 128 -5.34 -8.70 3.79
N GLU A 129 -6.38 -7.90 3.56
CA GLU A 129 -6.91 -7.02 4.60
C GLU A 129 -7.38 -7.87 5.78
N GLU A 130 -7.01 -7.46 6.99
CA GLU A 130 -7.74 -7.78 8.22
C GLU A 130 -9.16 -7.18 8.14
N LEU A 131 -10.01 -7.70 7.25
CA LEU A 131 -11.45 -7.46 7.27
C LEU A 131 -12.11 -8.56 8.08
N ASN A 132 -12.16 -8.34 9.40
CA ASN A 132 -13.15 -8.78 10.40
C ASN A 132 -12.49 -8.61 11.79
N SER A 133 -12.73 -7.56 12.60
CA SER A 133 -14.00 -7.33 13.29
C SER A 133 -13.93 -6.01 14.07
N GLN A 134 -14.40 -4.91 13.49
CA GLN A 134 -15.05 -3.84 14.27
C GLN A 134 -16.46 -3.68 13.71
N GLY A 135 -17.43 -4.32 14.36
CA GLY A 135 -18.85 -4.04 14.16
C GLY A 135 -19.69 -5.23 13.72
N GLU A 136 -20.17 -5.99 14.70
CA GLU A 136 -21.61 -6.23 14.91
C GLU A 136 -21.92 -6.08 16.40
#